data_AF-A0A2K3TWG2-F1
#
_entry.id   AF-A0A2K3TWG2-F1
#
_cell.length_a   1.000
_cell.length_b   1.000
_cell.length_c   1.000
_cell.angle_alpha   90.00
_cell.angle_beta   90.00
_cell.angle_gamma   90.00
#
_symmetry.space_group_name_H-M   'P 1'
#
loop_
_entity.id
_entity.type
_entity.pdbx_description
1 polymer ?
#
loop_
_entity_poly.entity_id
_entity_poly.type
_entity_poly.pdbx_seq_one_letter_code
_entity_poly.pdbx_strand_id
1 'polypeptide(L)'
;MVDFLESIDVKKQFHFLFCEWDEFLKLYHNNLGVYLSGFSFHKVRKEVAEAEANLAERFSKIMSDMIAKLLGIPVSLVATFGMIKLNTLPEMLVVFLGVLLTSIIMFFIVRSQYTQFRMICDAKDIIFSPLVKKSVGYTEDLKKLVCNAKDNLDKNQVMLNRYLLFFQCLCWIPTALGGGMILMAIMVHLGLL
;
A
#
# COMPACT_ATOMS: atom_id res chain seq x y z
N MET A 1 42.06 -20.73 1.04
CA MET A 1 43.15 -21.34 0.24
C MET A 1 44.43 -20.57 0.45
N VAL A 2 44.44 -19.26 0.21
CA VAL A 2 45.59 -18.38 0.55
C VAL A 2 45.92 -18.49 2.03
N ASP A 3 44.94 -18.25 2.92
CA ASP A 3 45.11 -18.33 4.38
C ASP A 3 45.53 -19.72 4.90
N PHE A 4 45.26 -20.79 4.14
CA PHE A 4 45.61 -22.18 4.53
C PHE A 4 47.04 -22.57 4.12
N LEU A 5 47.62 -21.83 3.16
CA LEU A 5 48.93 -22.11 2.59
C LEU A 5 49.96 -21.01 2.94
N GLU A 6 49.53 -19.93 3.60
CA GLU A 6 50.30 -18.70 3.83
C GLU A 6 51.57 -18.92 4.65
N SER A 7 51.57 -19.91 5.55
CA SER A 7 52.72 -20.28 6.40
C SER A 7 53.62 -21.36 5.81
N ILE A 8 53.34 -21.86 4.59
CA ILE A 8 54.04 -22.99 3.98
C ILE A 8 54.88 -22.51 2.78
N ASP A 9 56.15 -22.94 2.72
CA ASP A 9 57.05 -22.70 1.58
C ASP A 9 56.39 -23.16 0.27
N VAL A 10 56.41 -22.30 -0.76
CA VAL A 10 55.79 -22.51 -2.08
C VAL A 10 56.12 -23.87 -2.68
N LYS A 11 57.35 -24.39 -2.47
CA LYS A 11 57.75 -25.70 -3.00
C LYS A 11 57.06 -26.88 -2.31
N LYS A 12 56.55 -26.69 -1.09
CA LYS A 12 55.91 -27.73 -0.26
C LYS A 12 54.39 -27.58 -0.18
N GLN A 13 53.82 -26.46 -0.64
CA GLN A 13 52.39 -26.19 -0.57
C GLN A 13 51.52 -27.28 -1.21
N PHE A 14 51.93 -27.82 -2.36
CA PHE A 14 51.15 -28.87 -3.04
C PHE A 14 51.15 -30.19 -2.25
N HIS A 15 52.31 -30.59 -1.72
CA HIS A 15 52.43 -31.78 -0.89
C HIS A 15 51.65 -31.64 0.43
N PHE A 16 51.76 -30.47 1.07
CA PHE A 16 51.02 -30.14 2.29
C PHE A 16 49.50 -30.14 2.07
N LEU A 17 49.02 -29.53 0.98
CA LEU A 17 47.60 -29.55 0.62
C LEU A 17 47.05 -30.96 0.42
N PHE A 18 47.86 -31.86 -0.16
CA PHE A 18 47.47 -33.25 -0.39
C PHE A 18 47.48 -34.08 0.91
N CYS A 19 48.42 -33.81 1.82
CA CYS A 19 48.48 -34.46 3.13
C CYS A 19 47.36 -34.00 4.06
N GLU A 20 47.03 -32.70 4.05
CA GLU A 20 45.98 -32.09 4.91
C GLU A 20 44.66 -31.85 4.15
N TRP A 21 44.38 -32.67 3.13
CA TRP A 21 43.25 -32.47 2.22
C TRP A 21 41.89 -32.45 2.94
N ASP A 22 41.70 -33.33 3.93
CA ASP A 22 40.47 -33.39 4.71
C ASP A 22 40.25 -32.14 5.57
N GLU A 23 41.32 -31.57 6.11
CA GLU A 23 41.26 -30.35 6.90
C GLU A 23 40.98 -29.12 6.01
N PHE A 24 41.61 -29.08 4.84
CA PHE A 24 41.33 -28.10 3.80
C PHE A 24 39.86 -28.15 3.36
N LEU A 25 39.31 -29.34 3.09
CA LEU A 25 37.90 -29.52 2.70
C LEU A 25 36.94 -29.05 3.79
N LYS A 26 37.21 -29.36 5.06
CA LYS A 26 36.41 -28.86 6.19
C LYS A 26 36.42 -27.34 6.28
N LEU A 27 37.59 -26.72 6.19
CA LEU A 27 37.72 -25.26 6.21
C LEU A 27 37.01 -24.61 5.01
N TYR A 28 37.16 -25.19 3.82
CA TYR A 28 36.48 -24.74 2.62
C TYR A 28 34.96 -24.83 2.76
N HIS A 29 34.42 -25.96 3.21
CA HIS A 29 32.98 -26.13 3.41
C HIS A 29 32.42 -25.20 4.47
N ASN A 30 33.15 -24.96 5.57
CA ASN A 30 32.73 -24.03 6.60
C ASN A 30 32.68 -22.59 6.04
N ASN A 31 33.76 -22.13 5.40
CA ASN A 31 33.82 -20.79 4.81
C ASN A 31 32.78 -20.59 3.70
N LEU A 32 32.56 -21.61 2.86
CA LEU A 32 31.52 -21.61 1.85
C LEU A 32 30.13 -21.56 2.49
N GLY A 33 29.89 -22.31 3.57
CA GLY A 33 28.65 -22.27 4.32
C GLY A 33 28.35 -20.89 4.92
N VAL A 34 29.35 -20.25 5.53
CA VAL A 34 29.25 -18.87 6.05
C VAL A 34 28.96 -17.89 4.91
N TYR A 35 29.70 -17.97 3.80
CA TYR A 35 29.46 -17.10 2.64
C TYR A 35 28.06 -17.29 2.04
N LEU A 36 27.64 -18.52 1.81
CA LEU A 36 26.31 -18.83 1.28
C LEU A 36 25.20 -18.38 2.22
N SER A 37 25.40 -18.47 3.54
CA SER A 37 24.45 -17.96 4.54
C SER A 37 24.33 -16.43 4.48
N GLY A 38 25.46 -15.71 4.40
CA GLY A 38 25.49 -14.25 4.27
C GLY A 38 24.89 -13.78 2.94
N PHE A 39 25.19 -14.48 1.84
CA PHE A 39 24.61 -14.20 0.53
C PHE A 39 23.09 -14.43 0.52
N SER A 40 22.62 -15.54 1.11
CA SER A 40 21.19 -15.82 1.29
C SER A 40 20.50 -14.74 2.11
N PHE A 41 21.13 -14.28 3.21
CA PHE A 41 20.63 -13.18 4.04
C PHE A 41 20.48 -11.88 3.23
N HIS A 42 21.51 -11.47 2.49
CA HIS A 42 21.46 -10.26 1.66
C HIS A 42 20.40 -10.35 0.57
N LYS A 43 20.27 -11.51 -0.07
CA LYS A 43 19.26 -11.75 -1.10
C LYS A 43 17.84 -11.60 -0.53
N VAL A 44 17.54 -12.28 0.58
CA VAL A 44 16.22 -12.20 1.21
C VAL A 44 15.92 -10.78 1.68
N ARG A 45 16.89 -10.09 2.31
CA ARG A 45 16.73 -8.71 2.73
C ARG A 45 16.37 -7.78 1.56
N LYS A 46 17.04 -7.96 0.43
CA LYS A 46 16.77 -7.20 -0.80
C LYS A 46 15.38 -7.50 -1.35
N GLU A 47 15.00 -8.77 -1.46
CA GLU A 47 13.68 -9.19 -1.94
C GLU A 47 12.54 -8.60 -1.09
N VAL A 48 12.68 -8.63 0.24
CA VAL A 48 11.68 -8.05 1.16
C VAL A 48 11.62 -6.54 1.02
N ALA A 49 12.76 -5.85 0.98
CA ALA A 49 12.82 -4.39 0.85
C ALA A 49 12.22 -3.91 -0.47
N GLU A 50 12.51 -4.59 -1.59
CA GLU A 50 11.95 -4.27 -2.90
C GLU A 50 10.43 -4.52 -2.94
N ALA A 51 9.97 -5.62 -2.35
CA ALA A 51 8.54 -5.92 -2.25
C ALA A 51 7.79 -4.89 -1.39
N GLU A 52 8.33 -4.54 -0.22
CA GLU A 52 7.77 -3.52 0.67
C GLU A 52 7.70 -2.17 -0.03
N ALA A 53 8.81 -1.72 -0.65
CA ALA A 53 8.86 -0.45 -1.36
C ALA A 53 7.83 -0.39 -2.50
N ASN A 54 7.75 -1.43 -3.33
CA ASN A 54 6.81 -1.47 -4.45
C ASN A 54 5.35 -1.41 -3.99
N LEU A 55 4.99 -2.15 -2.95
CA LEU A 55 3.63 -2.16 -2.41
C LEU A 55 3.30 -0.84 -1.70
N ALA A 56 4.25 -0.29 -0.93
CA ALA A 56 4.10 1.02 -0.29
C ALA A 56 3.90 2.14 -1.31
N GLU A 57 4.62 2.11 -2.43
CA GLU A 57 4.43 3.06 -3.54
C GLU A 57 3.02 2.94 -4.14
N ARG A 58 2.54 1.70 -4.37
CA ARG A 58 1.18 1.47 -4.89
C ARG A 58 0.09 1.94 -3.95
N PHE A 59 0.23 1.70 -2.64
CA PHE A 59 -0.69 2.25 -1.64
C PHE A 59 -0.65 3.79 -1.64
N SER A 60 0.54 4.37 -1.67
CA SER A 60 0.71 5.82 -1.73
C SER A 60 0.08 6.43 -2.98
N LYS A 61 0.16 5.75 -4.12
CA LYS A 61 -0.49 6.18 -5.37
C LYS A 61 -2.01 6.21 -5.26
N ILE A 62 -2.63 5.17 -4.69
CA ILE A 62 -4.08 5.17 -4.43
C ILE A 62 -4.46 6.35 -3.54
N MET A 63 -3.68 6.57 -2.48
CA MET A 63 -3.91 7.64 -1.51
C MET A 63 -3.84 9.02 -2.19
N SER A 64 -2.78 9.28 -2.97
CA SER A 64 -2.59 10.53 -3.70
C SER A 64 -3.68 10.78 -4.73
N ASP A 65 -4.05 9.76 -5.52
CA ASP A 65 -5.13 9.89 -6.50
C ASP A 65 -6.46 10.22 -5.80
N MET A 66 -6.73 9.59 -4.65
CA MET A 66 -7.93 9.84 -3.85
C MET A 66 -7.97 11.28 -3.30
N ILE A 67 -6.85 11.81 -2.78
CA ILE A 67 -6.75 13.21 -2.31
C ILE A 67 -7.09 14.18 -3.44
N ALA A 68 -6.55 13.97 -4.64
CA ALA A 68 -6.84 14.84 -5.78
C ALA A 68 -8.33 14.86 -6.12
N LYS A 69 -8.98 13.70 -6.09
CA LYS A 69 -10.43 13.56 -6.36
C LYS A 69 -11.28 14.18 -5.25
N LEU A 70 -10.82 14.17 -4.00
CA LEU A 70 -11.55 14.77 -2.88
C LEU A 70 -11.70 16.28 -2.96
N LEU A 71 -10.84 16.96 -3.70
CA LEU A 71 -10.98 18.40 -3.95
C LEU A 71 -12.28 18.75 -4.70
N GLY A 72 -12.93 17.79 -5.36
CA GLY A 72 -14.23 18.03 -5.96
C GLY A 72 -15.39 18.07 -4.96
N ILE A 73 -15.23 17.59 -3.72
CA ILE A 73 -16.27 17.68 -2.67
C ILE A 73 -16.45 19.13 -2.18
N PRO A 74 -15.39 19.90 -1.83
CA PRO A 74 -15.52 21.33 -1.55
C PRO A 74 -16.19 22.10 -2.69
N VAL A 75 -15.86 21.78 -3.94
CA VAL A 75 -16.47 22.42 -5.12
C VAL A 75 -17.98 22.15 -5.19
N SER A 76 -18.41 20.90 -4.97
CA SER A 76 -19.85 20.58 -4.97
C SER A 76 -20.58 21.17 -3.75
N LEU A 77 -19.91 21.34 -2.61
CA LEU A 77 -20.46 22.07 -1.45
C LEU A 77 -20.67 23.55 -1.78
N VAL A 78 -19.73 24.21 -2.45
CA VAL A 78 -19.91 25.60 -2.90
C VAL A 78 -21.11 25.74 -3.83
N ALA A 79 -21.27 24.81 -4.78
CA ALA A 79 -22.45 24.77 -5.65
C ALA A 79 -23.76 24.59 -4.84
N THR A 80 -23.75 23.72 -3.83
CA THR A 80 -24.88 23.49 -2.93
C THR A 80 -25.23 24.76 -2.13
N PHE A 81 -24.26 25.43 -1.53
CA PHE A 81 -24.50 26.70 -0.82
C PHE A 81 -24.95 27.83 -1.75
N GLY A 82 -24.52 27.80 -3.02
CA GLY A 82 -25.01 28.72 -4.06
C GLY A 82 -26.53 28.66 -4.24
N MET A 83 -27.16 27.50 -3.98
CA MET A 83 -28.61 27.33 -4.09
C MET A 83 -29.40 28.24 -3.13
N ILE A 84 -28.79 28.71 -2.02
CA ILE A 84 -29.45 29.58 -1.04
C ILE A 84 -29.84 30.93 -1.68
N LYS A 85 -29.11 31.37 -2.70
CA LYS A 85 -29.34 32.65 -3.38
C LYS A 85 -30.33 32.57 -4.54
N LEU A 86 -30.82 31.37 -4.87
CA LEU A 86 -31.75 31.16 -5.96
C LEU A 86 -33.17 31.42 -5.49
N ASN A 87 -34.00 32.05 -6.33
CA ASN A 87 -35.36 32.43 -5.96
C ASN A 87 -36.43 31.56 -6.62
N THR A 88 -36.07 30.80 -7.66
CA THR A 88 -37.03 29.97 -8.40
C THR A 88 -36.71 28.48 -8.25
N LEU A 89 -37.76 27.66 -8.07
CA LEU A 89 -37.63 26.21 -7.99
C LEU A 89 -36.90 25.59 -9.20
N PRO A 90 -37.16 26.01 -10.46
CA PRO A 90 -36.44 25.49 -11.62
C PRO A 90 -34.92 25.72 -11.56
N GLU A 91 -34.47 26.90 -11.13
CA GLU A 91 -33.03 27.19 -10.96
C GLU A 91 -32.40 26.26 -9.92
N MET A 92 -33.06 26.06 -8.78
CA MET A 92 -32.59 25.16 -7.73
C MET A 92 -32.49 23.71 -8.22
N LEU A 93 -33.48 23.24 -9.00
CA LEU A 93 -33.49 21.89 -9.56
C LEU A 93 -32.33 21.65 -10.52
N VAL A 94 -32.00 22.62 -11.39
CA VAL A 94 -30.87 22.51 -12.32
C VAL A 94 -29.55 22.39 -11.56
N VAL A 95 -29.33 23.24 -10.55
CA VAL A 95 -28.11 23.18 -9.73
C VAL A 95 -28.03 21.87 -8.96
N PHE A 96 -29.13 21.42 -8.36
CA PHE A 96 -29.19 20.16 -7.64
C PHE A 96 -28.89 18.95 -8.53
N LEU A 97 -29.41 18.91 -9.76
CA LEU A 97 -29.07 17.86 -10.72
C LEU A 97 -27.56 17.80 -11.00
N GLY A 98 -26.91 18.96 -11.11
CA GLY A 98 -25.44 19.06 -11.25
C GLY A 98 -24.69 18.52 -10.03
N VAL A 99 -25.13 18.88 -8.82
CA VAL A 99 -24.55 18.38 -7.56
C VAL A 99 -24.76 16.86 -7.44
N LEU A 100 -25.96 16.37 -7.71
CA LEU A 100 -26.31 14.95 -7.67
C LEU A 100 -25.48 14.13 -8.67
N LEU A 101 -25.35 14.61 -9.91
CA LEU A 101 -24.52 13.96 -10.92
C LEU A 101 -23.05 13.90 -10.49
N THR A 102 -22.54 15.01 -9.95
CA THR A 102 -21.16 15.08 -9.44
C THR A 102 -20.91 14.08 -8.31
N SER A 103 -21.85 13.99 -7.35
CA SER A 103 -21.76 13.01 -6.25
C SER A 103 -21.82 11.57 -6.74
N ILE A 104 -22.65 11.26 -7.74
CA ILE A 104 -22.70 9.94 -8.37
C ILE A 104 -21.35 9.61 -9.03
N ILE A 105 -20.79 10.54 -9.82
CA ILE A 105 -19.50 10.35 -10.48
C ILE A 105 -18.40 10.10 -9.42
N MET A 106 -18.36 10.91 -8.37
CA MET A 106 -17.40 10.73 -7.28
C MET A 106 -17.56 9.38 -6.59
N PHE A 107 -18.79 8.93 -6.34
CA PHE A 107 -19.04 7.62 -5.76
C PHE A 107 -18.47 6.50 -6.61
N PHE A 108 -18.69 6.52 -7.94
CA PHE A 108 -18.11 5.52 -8.85
C PHE A 108 -16.58 5.55 -8.85
N ILE A 109 -16.01 6.75 -8.82
CA ILE A 109 -14.55 6.91 -8.78
C ILE A 109 -13.97 6.33 -7.49
N VAL A 110 -14.56 6.64 -6.32
CA VAL A 110 -14.09 6.10 -5.03
C VAL A 110 -14.29 4.57 -5.00
N ARG A 111 -15.38 4.06 -5.57
CA ARG A 111 -15.63 2.62 -5.69
C ARG A 111 -14.57 1.93 -6.56
N SER A 112 -14.16 2.55 -7.65
CA SER A 112 -13.08 2.05 -8.50
C SER A 112 -11.75 1.97 -7.73
N GLN A 113 -11.42 3.01 -6.95
CA GLN A 113 -10.22 2.99 -6.11
C GLN A 113 -10.28 1.90 -5.04
N TYR A 114 -11.46 1.62 -4.50
CA TYR A 114 -11.64 0.51 -3.56
C TYR A 114 -11.34 -0.86 -4.20
N THR A 115 -11.72 -1.06 -5.46
CA THR A 115 -11.38 -2.28 -6.20
C THR A 115 -9.87 -2.37 -6.43
N GLN A 116 -9.22 -1.29 -6.88
CA GLN A 116 -7.76 -1.25 -7.06
C GLN A 116 -7.01 -1.54 -5.76
N PHE A 117 -7.49 -0.96 -4.65
CA PHE A 117 -6.96 -1.21 -3.32
C PHE A 117 -7.04 -2.69 -2.93
N ARG A 118 -8.18 -3.35 -3.14
CA ARG A 118 -8.32 -4.79 -2.85
C ARG A 118 -7.37 -5.65 -3.66
N MET A 119 -7.21 -5.37 -4.95
CA MET A 119 -6.24 -6.10 -5.79
C MET A 119 -4.81 -5.97 -5.28
N ILE A 120 -4.43 -4.80 -4.73
CA ILE A 120 -3.11 -4.61 -4.13
C ILE A 120 -2.98 -5.35 -2.79
N CYS A 121 -4.05 -5.45 -2.00
CA CYS A 121 -4.07 -6.27 -0.79
C CYS A 121 -3.85 -7.75 -1.14
N ASP A 122 -4.54 -8.25 -2.16
CA ASP A 122 -4.39 -9.63 -2.63
C ASP A 122 -2.95 -9.87 -3.14
N ALA A 123 -2.39 -8.92 -3.88
CA ALA A 123 -1.00 -8.99 -4.35
C ALA A 123 0.00 -9.00 -3.18
N LYS A 124 -0.22 -8.19 -2.14
CA LYS A 124 0.59 -8.19 -0.92
C LYS A 124 0.60 -9.59 -0.29
N ASP A 125 -0.56 -10.22 -0.15
CA ASP A 125 -0.66 -11.56 0.45
C ASP A 125 0.05 -12.62 -0.42
N ILE A 126 -0.08 -12.55 -1.75
CA ILE A 126 0.63 -13.45 -2.69
C ILE A 126 2.15 -13.30 -2.56
N ILE A 127 2.66 -12.08 -2.43
CA ILE A 127 4.10 -11.79 -2.36
C ILE A 127 4.68 -12.16 -0.99
N PHE A 128 4.00 -11.79 0.11
CA PHE A 128 4.52 -11.95 1.46
C PHE A 128 4.25 -13.33 2.08
N SER A 129 3.23 -14.06 1.64
CA SER A 129 2.92 -15.39 2.19
C SER A 129 4.10 -16.39 2.07
N PRO A 130 4.77 -16.53 0.90
CA PRO A 130 5.96 -17.37 0.78
C PRO A 130 7.15 -16.88 1.63
N LEU A 131 7.35 -15.56 1.72
CA LEU A 131 8.44 -14.95 2.49
C LEU A 131 8.27 -15.20 3.99
N VAL A 132 7.04 -15.11 4.50
CA VAL A 132 6.70 -15.43 5.90
C VAL A 132 6.81 -16.92 6.15
N LYS A 133 6.38 -17.78 5.23
CA LYS A 133 6.51 -19.24 5.40
C LYS A 133 7.96 -19.68 5.44
N LYS A 134 8.82 -19.08 4.62
CA LYS A 134 10.26 -19.36 4.57
C LYS A 134 11.01 -18.79 5.78
N SER A 135 10.45 -17.77 6.46
CA SER A 135 11.10 -17.13 7.60
C SER A 135 11.16 -17.95 8.88
N VAL A 136 10.41 -19.06 8.96
CA VAL A 136 10.49 -20.01 10.07
C VAL A 136 11.89 -20.62 10.21
N GLY A 137 12.63 -20.76 9.11
CA GLY A 137 14.02 -21.27 9.11
C GLY A 137 15.09 -20.18 9.10
N TYR A 138 14.72 -18.91 9.28
CA TYR A 138 15.66 -17.78 9.24
C TYR A 138 16.22 -17.43 10.62
N THR A 139 17.32 -16.67 10.61
CA THR A 139 17.81 -16.00 11.82
C THR A 139 16.77 -15.01 12.34
N GLU A 140 16.84 -14.72 13.64
CA GLU A 140 15.89 -13.83 14.32
C GLU A 140 15.79 -12.44 13.66
N ASP A 141 16.90 -11.93 13.13
CA ASP A 141 16.96 -10.64 12.44
C ASP A 141 16.18 -10.64 11.11
N LEU A 142 16.32 -11.69 10.30
CA LEU A 142 15.57 -11.85 9.05
C LEU A 142 14.08 -12.01 9.30
N LYS A 143 13.73 -12.79 10.33
CA LYS A 143 12.35 -12.99 10.74
C LYS A 143 11.70 -11.67 11.16
N LYS A 144 12.39 -10.88 12.00
CA LYS A 144 11.94 -9.53 12.38
C LYS A 144 11.79 -8.61 11.17
N LEU A 145 12.71 -8.66 10.21
CA LEU A 145 12.65 -7.83 9.01
C LEU A 145 11.40 -8.15 8.17
N VAL A 146 11.14 -9.43 7.90
CA VAL A 146 9.94 -9.88 7.17
C VAL A 146 8.65 -9.49 7.92
N CYS A 147 8.61 -9.72 9.23
CA CYS A 147 7.45 -9.36 10.05
C CYS A 147 7.19 -7.86 10.09
N ASN A 148 8.23 -7.04 10.30
CA ASN A 148 8.09 -5.58 10.33
C ASN A 148 7.60 -5.02 8.99
N ALA A 149 8.16 -5.50 7.88
CA ALA A 149 7.74 -5.09 6.54
C ALA A 149 6.26 -5.43 6.30
N LYS A 150 5.83 -6.63 6.69
CA LYS A 150 4.42 -7.04 6.61
C LYS A 150 3.53 -6.14 7.48
N ASP A 151 3.90 -5.92 8.74
CA ASP A 151 3.14 -5.10 9.69
C ASP A 151 2.97 -3.65 9.19
N ASN A 152 4.00 -3.07 8.57
CA ASN A 152 3.93 -1.74 7.97
C ASN A 152 2.90 -1.69 6.82
N LEU A 153 2.90 -2.71 5.96
CA LEU A 153 1.94 -2.80 4.86
C LEU A 153 0.52 -3.06 5.37
N ASP A 154 0.35 -3.86 6.42
CA ASP A 154 -0.93 -4.12 7.08
C ASP A 154 -1.51 -2.83 7.70
N LYS A 155 -0.66 -2.00 8.32
CA LYS A 155 -1.07 -0.66 8.80
C LYS A 155 -1.53 0.24 7.65
N ASN A 156 -0.79 0.29 6.55
CA ASN A 156 -1.19 1.05 5.36
C ASN A 156 -2.52 0.56 4.80
N GLN A 157 -2.73 -0.76 4.76
CA GLN A 157 -3.98 -1.37 4.33
C GLN A 157 -5.17 -0.91 5.19
N VAL A 158 -5.06 -1.00 6.52
CA VAL A 158 -6.11 -0.57 7.45
C VAL A 158 -6.40 0.93 7.29
N MET A 159 -5.37 1.76 7.21
CA MET A 159 -5.53 3.21 7.01
C MET A 159 -6.27 3.53 5.71
N LEU A 160 -5.83 2.99 4.58
CA LEU A 160 -6.46 3.22 3.27
C LEU A 160 -7.91 2.73 3.23
N ASN A 161 -8.18 1.55 3.80
CA ASN A 161 -9.54 1.02 3.87
C ASN A 161 -10.47 1.97 4.65
N ARG A 162 -10.02 2.48 5.80
CA ARG A 162 -10.77 3.45 6.60
C ARG A 162 -11.03 4.74 5.84
N TYR A 163 -10.02 5.26 5.13
CA TYR A 163 -10.18 6.47 4.33
C TYR A 163 -11.17 6.28 3.18
N LEU A 164 -11.06 5.19 2.42
CA LEU A 164 -11.97 4.90 1.32
C LEU A 164 -13.42 4.80 1.78
N LEU A 165 -13.68 4.15 2.92
CA LEU A 165 -15.02 4.06 3.50
C LEU A 165 -15.53 5.43 3.96
N PHE A 166 -14.70 6.20 4.67
CA PHE A 166 -15.05 7.55 5.10
C PHE A 166 -15.43 8.45 3.91
N PHE A 167 -14.67 8.37 2.81
CA PHE A 167 -14.92 9.18 1.62
C PHE A 167 -16.14 8.73 0.83
N GLN A 168 -16.47 7.43 0.80
CA GLN A 168 -17.73 6.98 0.22
C GLN A 168 -18.94 7.64 0.89
N CYS A 169 -18.91 7.80 2.22
CA CYS A 169 -19.96 8.53 2.95
C CYS A 169 -19.92 10.03 2.64
N LEU A 170 -18.73 10.62 2.60
CA LEU A 170 -18.54 12.06 2.40
C LEU A 170 -19.08 12.55 1.04
N CYS A 171 -19.00 11.72 -0.01
CA CYS A 171 -19.51 12.07 -1.35
C CYS A 171 -21.01 12.38 -1.40
N TRP A 172 -21.80 11.88 -0.44
CA TRP A 172 -23.25 12.05 -0.42
C TRP A 172 -23.72 13.28 0.38
N ILE A 173 -22.84 13.92 1.16
CA ILE A 173 -23.19 15.09 1.97
C ILE A 173 -23.74 16.25 1.11
N PRO A 174 -23.11 16.65 -0.01
CA PRO A 174 -23.62 17.75 -0.84
C PRO A 174 -25.02 17.47 -1.38
N THR A 175 -25.26 16.24 -1.84
CA THR A 175 -26.58 15.82 -2.33
C THR A 175 -27.62 15.79 -1.22
N ALA A 176 -27.28 15.31 -0.03
CA ALA A 176 -28.19 15.30 1.12
C ALA A 176 -28.60 16.73 1.52
N LEU A 177 -27.63 17.65 1.57
CA LEU A 177 -27.88 19.07 1.85
C LEU A 177 -28.74 19.72 0.78
N GLY A 178 -28.39 19.56 -0.51
CA GLY A 178 -29.16 20.12 -1.62
C GLY A 178 -30.59 19.58 -1.70
N GLY A 179 -30.79 18.30 -1.39
CA GLY A 179 -32.11 17.67 -1.31
C GLY A 179 -32.95 18.26 -0.19
N GLY A 180 -32.36 18.48 0.99
CA GLY A 180 -33.03 19.16 2.10
C GLY A 180 -33.47 20.59 1.75
N MET A 181 -32.64 21.32 1.00
CA MET A 181 -32.97 22.67 0.54
C MET A 181 -34.15 22.68 -0.44
N ILE A 182 -34.19 21.74 -1.39
CA ILE A 182 -35.33 21.60 -2.31
C ILE A 182 -36.61 21.26 -1.56
N LEU A 183 -36.56 20.33 -0.61
CA LEU A 183 -37.73 19.96 0.19
C LEU A 183 -38.28 21.17 0.96
N MET A 184 -37.40 21.99 1.53
CA MET A 184 -37.79 23.23 2.21
C MET A 184 -38.45 24.22 1.25
N ALA A 185 -37.86 24.44 0.07
CA ALA A 185 -38.42 25.33 -0.95
C ALA A 185 -39.81 24.87 -1.44
N ILE A 186 -40.02 23.56 -1.57
CA ILE A 186 -41.30 22.97 -1.93
C ILE A 186 -42.34 23.20 -0.81
N MET A 187 -41.98 22.97 0.46
CA MET A 187 -42.90 23.20 1.59
C MET A 187 -43.37 24.65 1.68
N VAL A 188 -42.46 25.61 1.48
CA VAL A 188 -42.78 27.05 1.42
C VAL A 188 -43.73 27.35 0.25
N HIS A 189 -43.47 26.78 -0.92
CA HIS A 189 -44.33 26.98 -2.10
C HIS A 189 -45.73 26.36 -1.94
N LEU A 190 -45.86 25.26 -1.18
CA LEU A 190 -47.15 24.61 -0.88
C LEU A 190 -47.89 25.25 0.31
N GLY A 191 -47.31 26.25 0.98
CA GLY A 191 -47.93 26.93 2.12
C GLY A 191 -48.09 26.06 3.37
N LEU A 192 -47.27 25.01 3.50
CA LEU A 192 -47.25 24.12 4.67
C LEU A 192 -46.39 24.66 5.83
N LEU A 193 -45.75 25.82 5.62
CA LEU A 193 -44.81 26.51 6.50
C LEU A 193 -44.97 28.02 6.29
#